data_AF-A0A6B3BQL9-F1
#
_entry.id   AF-A0A6B3BQL9-F1
#
_cell.length_a   1.000
_cell.length_b   1.000
_cell.length_c   1.000
_cell.angle_alpha   90.00
_cell.angle_beta   90.00
_cell.angle_gamma   90.00
#
_symmetry.space_group_name_H-M   'P 1'
#
loop_
_entity.id
_entity.type
_entity.pdbx_description
1 polymer ?
#
loop_
_entity_poly.entity_id
_entity_poly.type
_entity_poly.pdbx_seq_one_letter_code
_entity_poly.pdbx_strand_id
1 'polypeptide(L)'
;MDEPAARPFDASVILLAEALGSVPADWSTISLAKYIRDSVLTPPSRRSDPVGAGVKILQAISALTDRGLDASAFVRYGLGPRLGDIIAAFASLPQLLALVPEGGTPEGISQILETLPEELESWSHLCAADASPKKKSVGSGNPEGVLLNSLMEITHDWHGRVNVWIQQASLSELIGWACPVEEVFDSLVGHEIPDVEIGEHYGWIVDRLTETYLSDWSEKSLHLEFRWQKGGMPNVFPDVIFNLRPVQCDALNAEIAERAAMGASDRVQRETVEQLEIQAGQLVKAGHRDQAASIYRMILKIAPGDVGVRNNLGFSLIPDDPRKALRHLTAAARSGYDQPFINAHNRMMCNLLIGVPKEALQIAENVWNSSMVEQMVPAILWGQQEGEWVICHVPDARSEVAKLALSAAQILGGEAFDVWKNRLRVVAEVVHKMD
;
A
#
# COMPACT_ATOMS: atom_id res chain seq x y z
N MET A 1 34.86 21.28 4.28
CA MET A 1 33.89 20.80 3.27
C MET A 1 33.44 19.47 3.78
N ASP A 2 32.40 19.52 4.60
CA ASP A 2 31.84 18.33 5.23
C ASP A 2 30.97 17.61 4.18
N GLU A 3 31.31 16.36 3.89
CA GLU A 3 30.48 15.46 3.10
C GLU A 3 29.11 15.32 3.77
N PRO A 4 27.99 15.41 3.03
CA PRO A 4 26.67 15.11 3.57
C PRO A 4 26.51 13.60 3.70
N ALA A 5 27.24 12.99 4.63
CA ALA A 5 26.86 11.70 5.17
C ALA A 5 25.59 11.89 6.01
N ALA A 6 24.63 10.97 5.82
CA ALA A 6 23.51 10.68 6.73
C ALA A 6 22.15 11.37 6.51
N ARG A 7 21.76 11.75 5.29
CA ARG A 7 20.32 11.73 4.98
C ARG A 7 19.98 10.37 4.36
N PRO A 8 19.11 9.55 5.00
CA PRO A 8 18.67 8.30 4.39
C PRO A 8 18.00 8.59 3.04
N PHE A 9 18.21 7.71 2.06
CA PHE A 9 17.54 7.78 0.78
C PHE A 9 16.03 7.77 1.00
N ASP A 10 15.32 8.78 0.48
CA ASP A 10 13.86 8.85 0.49
C ASP A 10 13.37 9.45 -0.83
N ALA A 11 12.83 8.59 -1.70
CA ALA A 11 12.37 8.98 -3.02
C ALA A 11 11.21 10.00 -2.96
N SER A 12 10.36 9.94 -1.93
CA SER A 12 9.22 10.84 -1.77
C SER A 12 9.69 12.23 -1.37
N VAL A 13 10.65 12.33 -0.46
CA VAL A 13 11.25 13.61 -0.05
C VAL A 13 11.99 14.27 -1.22
N ILE A 14 12.72 13.48 -2.02
CA ILE A 14 13.42 13.98 -3.21
C ILE A 14 12.41 14.51 -4.24
N LEU A 15 11.34 13.76 -4.51
CA LEU A 15 10.28 14.21 -5.43
C LEU A 15 9.60 15.49 -4.93
N LEU A 16 9.23 15.56 -3.65
CA LEU A 16 8.56 16.73 -3.07
C LEU A 16 9.44 17.99 -3.17
N ALA A 17 10.74 17.85 -2.90
CA ALA A 17 11.68 18.96 -2.99
C ALA A 17 11.83 19.50 -4.42
N GLU A 18 11.74 18.64 -5.43
CA GLU A 18 11.96 19.01 -6.83
C GLU A 18 10.67 19.41 -7.55
N ALA A 19 9.52 18.80 -7.26
CA ALA A 19 8.30 18.90 -8.07
C ALA A 19 7.55 20.24 -7.92
N LEU A 20 7.78 20.98 -6.84
CA LEU A 20 7.12 22.27 -6.58
C LEU A 20 7.56 23.33 -7.59
N GLY A 21 6.67 23.66 -8.54
CA GLY A 21 6.86 24.76 -9.49
C GLY A 21 7.80 24.47 -10.68
N SER A 22 8.19 23.21 -10.89
CA SER A 22 9.10 22.80 -11.97
C SER A 22 8.47 21.76 -12.91
N VAL A 23 9.10 21.53 -14.06
CA VAL A 23 8.65 20.57 -15.07
C VAL A 23 9.45 19.26 -15.00
N PRO A 24 8.88 18.11 -15.44
CA PRO A 24 9.57 16.81 -15.36
C PRO A 24 10.98 16.77 -15.96
N ALA A 25 11.24 17.57 -17.01
CA ALA A 25 12.55 17.65 -17.64
C ALA A 25 13.68 18.06 -16.67
N ASP A 26 13.35 18.84 -15.63
CA ASP A 26 14.30 19.38 -14.66
C ASP A 26 14.49 18.47 -13.42
N TRP A 27 13.61 17.49 -13.24
CA TRP A 27 13.63 16.61 -12.06
C TRP A 27 14.79 15.62 -12.14
N SER A 28 15.26 15.07 -11.02
CA SER A 28 16.22 13.97 -11.01
C SER A 28 15.60 12.66 -11.54
N THR A 29 16.44 11.67 -11.86
CA THR A 29 15.97 10.33 -12.28
C THR A 29 15.12 9.66 -11.19
N ILE A 30 15.45 9.88 -9.92
CA ILE A 30 14.68 9.34 -8.78
C ILE A 30 13.28 9.96 -8.76
N SER A 31 13.18 11.28 -8.86
CA SER A 31 11.89 11.99 -8.90
C SER A 31 11.05 11.59 -10.11
N LEU A 32 11.65 11.44 -11.30
CA LEU A 32 10.94 10.93 -12.47
C LEU A 32 10.37 9.54 -12.22
N ALA A 33 11.19 8.59 -11.76
CA ALA A 33 10.77 7.22 -11.48
C ALA A 33 9.67 7.17 -10.41
N LYS A 34 9.83 7.93 -9.32
CA LYS A 34 8.86 8.02 -8.23
C LYS A 34 7.53 8.62 -8.69
N TYR A 35 7.59 9.72 -9.44
CA TYR A 35 6.40 10.36 -9.98
C TYR A 35 5.65 9.45 -10.96
N ILE A 36 6.37 8.77 -11.87
CA ILE A 36 5.76 7.81 -12.80
C ILE A 36 5.09 6.68 -12.02
N ARG A 37 5.77 6.07 -11.05
CA ARG A 37 5.18 5.05 -10.18
C ARG A 37 3.90 5.54 -9.53
N ASP A 38 3.98 6.64 -8.77
CA ASP A 38 2.86 7.11 -7.97
C ASP A 38 1.68 7.51 -8.87
N SER A 39 1.95 8.09 -10.04
CA SER A 39 0.91 8.51 -10.97
C SER A 39 0.28 7.34 -11.74
N VAL A 40 1.07 6.39 -12.23
CA VAL A 40 0.57 5.21 -12.98
C VAL A 40 -0.23 4.28 -12.07
N LEU A 41 0.21 4.10 -10.82
CA LEU A 41 -0.48 3.25 -9.84
C LEU A 41 -1.66 3.95 -9.13
N THR A 42 -1.90 5.24 -9.42
CA THR A 42 -3.08 5.97 -8.96
C THR A 42 -4.16 5.95 -10.06
N PRO A 43 -5.43 5.58 -9.73
CA PRO A 43 -6.54 5.65 -10.67
C PRO A 43 -6.63 7.03 -11.32
N PRO A 44 -6.82 7.14 -12.65
CA PRO A 44 -6.78 8.42 -13.36
C PRO A 44 -7.73 9.47 -12.76
N SER A 45 -8.95 9.09 -12.43
CA SER A 45 -9.98 9.90 -11.76
C SER A 45 -9.58 10.42 -10.37
N ARG A 46 -8.60 9.78 -9.70
CA ARG A 46 -8.11 10.16 -8.36
C ARG A 46 -6.77 10.90 -8.37
N ARG A 47 -6.22 11.21 -9.54
CA ARG A 47 -4.99 12.00 -9.64
C ARG A 47 -5.26 13.46 -9.27
N SER A 48 -4.23 14.17 -8.80
CA SER A 48 -4.34 15.59 -8.43
C SER A 48 -4.75 16.51 -9.59
N ASP A 49 -4.45 16.11 -10.83
CA ASP A 49 -4.85 16.77 -12.07
C ASP A 49 -5.25 15.72 -13.11
N PRO A 50 -6.50 15.23 -13.10
CA PRO A 50 -6.92 14.12 -13.97
C PRO A 50 -6.75 14.42 -15.47
N VAL A 51 -6.93 15.68 -15.88
CA VAL A 51 -6.87 16.10 -17.29
C VAL A 51 -5.42 16.28 -17.76
N GLY A 52 -4.58 16.94 -16.96
CA GLY A 52 -3.19 17.23 -17.33
C GLY A 52 -2.18 16.14 -16.93
N ALA A 53 -2.52 15.24 -16.01
CA ALA A 53 -1.59 14.22 -15.52
C ALA A 53 -1.10 13.31 -16.64
N GLY A 54 -1.95 12.93 -17.60
CA GLY A 54 -1.52 12.08 -18.73
C GLY A 54 -0.35 12.68 -19.51
N VAL A 55 -0.42 13.98 -19.81
CA VAL A 55 0.65 14.71 -20.52
C VAL A 55 1.91 14.77 -19.65
N LYS A 56 1.77 15.09 -18.37
CA LYS A 56 2.92 15.19 -17.45
C LYS A 56 3.61 13.85 -17.21
N ILE A 57 2.85 12.75 -17.15
CA ILE A 57 3.39 11.39 -17.06
C ILE A 57 4.17 11.05 -18.33
N LEU A 58 3.63 11.34 -19.53
CA LEU A 58 4.34 11.10 -20.79
C LEU A 58 5.62 11.94 -20.91
N GLN A 59 5.62 13.18 -20.43
CA GLN A 59 6.84 14.00 -20.33
C GLN A 59 7.86 13.37 -19.40
N ALA A 60 7.42 12.86 -18.25
CA ALA A 60 8.30 12.18 -17.29
C ALA A 60 8.89 10.90 -17.90
N ILE A 61 8.08 10.10 -18.62
CA ILE A 61 8.52 8.90 -19.35
C ILE A 61 9.57 9.25 -20.41
N SER A 62 9.35 10.31 -21.20
CA SER A 62 10.33 10.78 -22.19
C SER A 62 11.65 11.18 -21.53
N ALA A 63 11.58 12.02 -20.48
CA ALA A 63 12.77 12.48 -19.77
C ALA A 63 13.54 11.35 -19.08
N LEU A 64 12.86 10.29 -18.62
CA LEU A 64 13.49 9.11 -18.05
C LEU A 64 14.22 8.28 -19.13
N THR A 65 13.62 8.18 -20.32
CA THR A 65 14.22 7.53 -21.49
C THR A 65 15.47 8.26 -21.96
N ASP A 66 15.42 9.59 -22.02
CA ASP A 66 16.57 10.44 -22.38
C ASP A 66 17.77 10.26 -21.43
N ARG A 67 17.54 9.71 -20.22
CA ARG A 67 18.56 9.44 -19.21
C ARG A 67 19.07 7.99 -19.23
N GLY A 68 18.73 7.23 -20.25
CA GLY A 68 19.27 5.89 -20.50
C GLY A 68 18.53 4.74 -19.83
N LEU A 69 17.31 4.97 -19.34
CA LEU A 69 16.41 3.92 -18.85
C LEU A 69 15.17 3.85 -19.73
N ASP A 70 14.92 2.72 -20.40
CA ASP A 70 13.71 2.56 -21.22
C ASP A 70 12.46 2.66 -20.32
N ALA A 71 11.82 3.83 -20.36
CA ALA A 71 10.71 4.14 -19.49
C ALA A 71 9.42 3.40 -19.89
N SER A 72 9.31 2.96 -21.16
CA SER A 72 8.19 2.12 -21.60
C SER A 72 8.29 0.75 -20.94
N ALA A 73 9.48 0.16 -20.95
CA ALA A 73 9.76 -1.09 -20.26
C ALA A 73 9.68 -0.93 -18.73
N PHE A 74 10.12 0.20 -18.17
CA PHE A 74 9.94 0.52 -16.75
C PHE A 74 8.47 0.50 -16.33
N VAL A 75 7.58 1.11 -17.11
CA VAL A 75 6.13 1.09 -16.84
C VAL A 75 5.56 -0.31 -17.04
N ARG A 76 5.84 -0.97 -18.17
CA ARG A 76 5.20 -2.24 -18.53
C ARG A 76 5.68 -3.44 -17.71
N TYR A 77 6.99 -3.57 -17.54
CA TYR A 77 7.60 -4.73 -16.90
C TYR A 77 7.88 -4.48 -15.42
N GLY A 78 8.27 -3.24 -15.07
CA GLY A 78 8.54 -2.87 -13.68
C GLY A 78 7.27 -2.56 -12.89
N LEU A 79 6.47 -1.59 -13.36
CA LEU A 79 5.23 -1.17 -12.67
C LEU A 79 4.03 -2.04 -13.04
N GLY A 80 4.06 -2.70 -14.19
CA GLY A 80 2.96 -3.47 -14.73
C GLY A 80 2.37 -4.50 -13.75
N PRO A 81 3.16 -5.39 -13.15
CA PRO A 81 2.65 -6.36 -12.18
C PRO A 81 1.85 -5.70 -11.04
N ARG A 82 2.36 -4.60 -10.48
CA ARG A 82 1.70 -3.83 -9.41
C ARG A 82 0.43 -3.13 -9.90
N LEU A 83 0.43 -2.62 -11.13
CA LEU A 83 -0.76 -2.08 -11.77
C LEU A 83 -1.83 -3.18 -11.96
N GLY A 84 -1.41 -4.35 -12.39
CA GLY A 84 -2.25 -5.52 -12.57
C GLY A 84 -2.85 -6.00 -11.25
N ASP A 85 -2.04 -6.02 -10.19
CA ASP A 85 -2.49 -6.28 -8.83
C ASP A 85 -3.63 -5.35 -8.44
N ILE A 86 -3.44 -4.05 -8.68
CA ILE A 86 -4.42 -3.04 -8.30
C ILE A 86 -5.70 -3.19 -9.13
N ILE A 87 -5.60 -3.27 -10.46
CA ILE A 87 -6.77 -3.42 -11.34
C ILE A 87 -7.53 -4.71 -11.00
N ALA A 88 -6.83 -5.83 -10.83
CA ALA A 88 -7.43 -7.12 -10.51
C ALA A 88 -8.13 -7.10 -9.14
N ALA A 89 -7.46 -6.55 -8.12
CA ALA A 89 -8.01 -6.36 -6.79
C ALA A 89 -9.33 -5.58 -6.85
N PHE A 90 -9.34 -4.43 -7.53
CA PHE A 90 -10.54 -3.60 -7.58
C PHE A 90 -11.67 -4.20 -8.41
N ALA A 91 -11.35 -4.74 -9.59
CA ALA A 91 -12.34 -5.28 -10.51
C ALA A 91 -13.07 -6.51 -9.95
N SER A 92 -12.39 -7.30 -9.12
CA SER A 92 -12.96 -8.50 -8.49
C SER A 92 -13.70 -8.23 -7.17
N LEU A 93 -13.60 -7.01 -6.63
CA LEU A 93 -14.19 -6.65 -5.33
C LEU A 93 -15.69 -6.95 -5.24
N PRO A 94 -16.55 -6.61 -6.23
CA PRO A 94 -17.98 -6.91 -6.19
C PRO A 94 -18.27 -8.41 -6.07
N GLN A 95 -17.55 -9.24 -6.84
CA GLN A 95 -17.71 -10.69 -6.87
C GLN A 95 -17.28 -11.31 -5.54
N LEU A 96 -16.19 -10.81 -4.96
CA LEU A 96 -15.71 -11.27 -3.65
C LEU A 96 -16.68 -10.93 -2.52
N LEU A 97 -17.28 -9.73 -2.54
CA LEU A 97 -18.28 -9.35 -1.54
C LEU A 97 -19.56 -10.18 -1.65
N ALA A 98 -19.95 -10.58 -2.86
CA ALA A 98 -21.06 -11.52 -3.05
C ALA A 98 -20.81 -12.90 -2.40
N LEU A 99 -19.55 -13.27 -2.17
CA LEU A 99 -19.17 -14.49 -1.44
C LEU A 99 -19.17 -14.31 0.09
N VAL A 100 -19.25 -13.07 0.60
CA VAL A 100 -19.21 -12.77 2.03
C VAL A 100 -20.63 -12.56 2.58
N PRO A 101 -21.11 -13.44 3.48
CA PRO A 101 -22.49 -13.37 4.00
C PRO A 101 -22.86 -12.06 4.69
N GLU A 102 -21.88 -11.38 5.29
CA GLU A 102 -22.07 -10.12 6.04
C GLU A 102 -21.86 -8.86 5.17
N GLY A 103 -21.33 -8.98 3.95
CA GLY A 103 -20.97 -7.85 3.07
C GLY A 103 -21.63 -7.84 1.69
N GLY A 104 -22.37 -8.88 1.33
CA GLY A 104 -22.92 -9.12 -0.01
C GLY A 104 -24.40 -8.78 -0.21
N THR A 105 -24.97 -7.81 0.52
CA THR A 105 -26.32 -7.33 0.15
C THR A 105 -26.25 -6.68 -1.23
N PRO A 106 -27.23 -6.92 -2.13
CA PRO A 106 -27.26 -6.28 -3.44
C PRO A 106 -27.11 -4.77 -3.36
N GLU A 107 -27.75 -4.14 -2.37
CA GLU A 107 -27.67 -2.70 -2.10
C GLU A 107 -26.26 -2.27 -1.66
N GLY A 108 -25.58 -3.06 -0.84
CA GLY A 108 -24.21 -2.78 -0.38
C GLY A 108 -23.19 -2.90 -1.52
N ILE A 109 -23.37 -3.86 -2.42
CA ILE A 109 -22.52 -4.02 -3.61
C ILE A 109 -22.71 -2.82 -4.56
N SER A 110 -23.95 -2.39 -4.80
CA SER A 110 -24.24 -1.21 -5.63
C SER A 110 -23.61 0.07 -5.07
N GLN A 111 -23.71 0.32 -3.75
CA GLN A 111 -23.07 1.48 -3.12
C GLN A 111 -21.54 1.46 -3.23
N ILE A 112 -20.92 0.28 -3.19
CA ILE A 112 -19.47 0.14 -3.35
C ILE A 112 -19.05 0.43 -4.79
N LEU A 113 -19.80 -0.09 -5.78
CA LEU A 113 -19.57 0.22 -7.19
C LEU A 113 -19.62 1.74 -7.45
N GLU A 114 -20.55 2.46 -6.83
CA GLU A 114 -20.64 3.92 -6.92
C GLU A 114 -19.42 4.66 -6.33
N THR A 115 -18.64 4.02 -5.44
CA THR A 115 -17.43 4.60 -4.84
C THR A 115 -16.13 4.19 -5.53
N LEU A 116 -16.18 3.22 -6.46
CA LEU A 116 -15.02 2.83 -7.23
C LEU A 116 -14.63 3.94 -8.23
N PRO A 117 -13.33 4.07 -8.55
CA PRO A 117 -12.90 4.89 -9.68
C PRO A 117 -13.66 4.52 -10.96
N GLU A 118 -14.06 5.52 -11.75
CA GLU A 118 -14.86 5.36 -12.98
C GLU A 118 -14.26 4.34 -13.94
N GLU A 119 -12.94 4.31 -14.04
CA GLU A 119 -12.21 3.40 -14.93
C GLU A 119 -12.44 1.93 -14.57
N LEU A 120 -12.70 1.65 -13.28
CA LEU A 120 -12.87 0.31 -12.76
C LEU A 120 -14.30 -0.22 -12.91
N GLU A 121 -15.27 0.60 -13.29
CA GLU A 121 -16.63 0.13 -13.59
C GLU A 121 -16.61 -0.86 -14.75
N SER A 122 -15.94 -0.49 -15.86
CA SER A 122 -15.79 -1.34 -17.04
C SER A 122 -15.02 -2.63 -16.72
N TRP A 123 -13.95 -2.53 -15.93
CA TRP A 123 -13.19 -3.70 -15.48
C TRP A 123 -14.01 -4.62 -14.58
N SER A 124 -14.85 -4.07 -13.70
CA SER A 124 -15.72 -4.85 -12.81
C SER A 124 -16.80 -5.61 -13.59
N HIS A 125 -17.36 -4.97 -14.62
CA HIS A 125 -18.29 -5.63 -15.55
C HIS A 125 -17.63 -6.77 -16.32
N LEU A 126 -16.41 -6.54 -16.83
CA LEU A 126 -15.63 -7.57 -17.51
C LEU A 126 -15.30 -8.76 -16.58
N CYS A 127 -14.94 -8.48 -15.32
CA CYS A 127 -14.71 -9.51 -14.31
C CYS A 127 -15.98 -10.32 -14.01
N ALA A 128 -17.15 -9.68 -13.96
CA ALA A 128 -18.43 -10.35 -13.72
C ALA A 128 -18.83 -11.27 -14.88
N ALA A 129 -18.61 -10.80 -16.12
CA ALA A 129 -18.87 -11.59 -17.32
C ALA A 129 -18.03 -12.87 -17.32
N ASP A 130 -16.73 -12.75 -16.99
CA ASP A 130 -15.85 -13.90 -16.96
C ASP A 130 -16.13 -14.87 -15.79
N ALA A 131 -16.46 -14.36 -14.61
CA ALA A 131 -16.79 -15.17 -13.43
C ALA A 131 -18.14 -15.92 -13.55
N SER A 132 -18.93 -15.64 -14.60
CA SER A 132 -20.18 -16.34 -14.86
C SER A 132 -19.94 -17.84 -15.09
N PRO A 133 -20.80 -18.73 -14.55
CA PRO A 133 -20.42 -20.11 -14.28
C PRO A 133 -20.12 -20.93 -15.55
N LYS A 134 -18.83 -21.07 -15.87
CA LYS A 134 -18.31 -22.13 -16.75
C LYS A 134 -18.36 -23.46 -15.97
N LYS A 135 -19.56 -24.06 -15.86
CA LYS A 135 -19.88 -25.40 -15.28
C LYS A 135 -19.06 -25.83 -14.04
N LYS A 136 -19.63 -25.61 -12.84
CA LYS A 136 -19.08 -26.09 -11.55
C LYS A 136 -18.91 -27.61 -11.52
N SER A 137 -17.73 -28.08 -11.11
CA SER A 137 -17.56 -29.44 -10.59
C SER A 137 -18.20 -29.53 -9.20
N VAL A 138 -18.97 -30.59 -8.98
CA VAL A 138 -19.64 -30.88 -7.71
C VAL A 138 -18.61 -31.47 -6.76
N GLY A 139 -18.19 -30.70 -5.77
CA GLY A 139 -17.32 -31.16 -4.68
C GLY A 139 -17.98 -30.94 -3.33
N SER A 140 -18.47 -32.02 -2.70
CA SER A 140 -18.86 -32.03 -1.30
C SER A 140 -17.60 -31.89 -0.43
N GLY A 141 -17.34 -30.70 0.11
CA GLY A 141 -16.21 -30.42 0.98
C GLY A 141 -16.48 -29.21 1.87
N ASN A 142 -15.77 -29.14 3.00
CA ASN A 142 -15.83 -28.07 4.01
C ASN A 142 -16.21 -26.69 3.41
N PRO A 143 -17.26 -26.00 3.90
CA PRO A 143 -17.67 -24.68 3.42
C PRO A 143 -16.53 -23.66 3.35
N GLU A 144 -15.58 -23.73 4.28
CA GLU A 144 -14.41 -22.84 4.29
C GLU A 144 -13.41 -23.16 3.17
N GLY A 145 -13.25 -24.44 2.80
CA GLY A 145 -12.39 -24.84 1.70
C GLY A 145 -12.99 -24.49 0.33
N VAL A 146 -14.30 -24.57 0.19
CA VAL A 146 -15.00 -24.12 -1.04
C VAL A 146 -14.88 -22.62 -1.22
N LEU A 147 -15.05 -21.85 -0.13
CA LEU A 147 -14.85 -20.39 -0.16
C LEU A 147 -13.42 -20.04 -0.55
N LEU A 148 -12.42 -20.66 0.08
CA LEU A 148 -11.00 -20.41 -0.24
C LEU A 148 -10.69 -20.71 -1.70
N ASN A 149 -11.18 -21.84 -2.24
CA ASN A 149 -10.97 -22.18 -3.64
C ASN A 149 -11.64 -21.19 -4.59
N SER A 150 -12.88 -20.76 -4.32
CA SER A 150 -13.55 -19.74 -5.13
C SER A 150 -12.87 -18.38 -5.07
N LEU A 151 -12.32 -18.00 -3.91
CA LEU A 151 -11.50 -16.79 -3.77
C LEU A 151 -10.25 -16.91 -4.63
N MET A 152 -9.53 -18.03 -4.54
CA MET A 152 -8.31 -18.27 -5.30
C MET A 152 -8.56 -18.32 -6.81
N GLU A 153 -9.66 -18.94 -7.27
CA GLU A 153 -10.06 -18.95 -8.68
C GLU A 153 -10.30 -17.53 -9.21
N ILE A 154 -11.10 -16.73 -8.49
CA ILE A 154 -11.39 -15.35 -8.88
C ILE A 154 -10.12 -14.49 -8.85
N THR A 155 -9.25 -14.66 -7.86
CA THR A 155 -8.06 -13.81 -7.73
C THR A 155 -6.97 -14.19 -8.73
N HIS A 156 -6.67 -15.46 -8.97
CA HIS A 156 -5.50 -15.86 -9.77
C HIS A 156 -5.73 -15.85 -11.28
N ASP A 157 -6.84 -16.43 -11.77
CA ASP A 157 -7.09 -16.55 -13.22
C ASP A 157 -7.43 -15.19 -13.85
N TRP A 158 -8.11 -14.33 -13.08
CA TRP A 158 -8.38 -12.96 -13.45
C TRP A 158 -7.08 -12.13 -13.46
N HIS A 159 -6.31 -12.19 -12.38
CA HIS A 159 -5.05 -11.46 -12.25
C HIS A 159 -4.03 -11.81 -13.32
N GLY A 160 -3.88 -13.11 -13.63
CA GLY A 160 -2.99 -13.58 -14.69
C GLY A 160 -3.32 -12.95 -16.04
N ARG A 161 -4.61 -12.83 -16.40
CA ARG A 161 -5.03 -12.21 -17.66
C ARG A 161 -4.88 -10.70 -17.67
N VAL A 162 -5.17 -10.02 -16.56
CA VAL A 162 -4.90 -8.58 -16.43
C VAL A 162 -3.40 -8.31 -16.66
N ASN A 163 -2.53 -9.15 -16.11
CA ASN A 163 -1.09 -9.05 -16.35
C ASN A 163 -0.70 -9.29 -17.81
N VAL A 164 -1.30 -10.29 -18.49
CA VAL A 164 -1.09 -10.49 -19.93
C VAL A 164 -1.54 -9.26 -20.73
N TRP A 165 -2.70 -8.67 -20.39
CA TRP A 165 -3.18 -7.44 -21.03
C TRP A 165 -2.18 -6.31 -20.87
N ILE A 166 -1.64 -6.12 -19.66
CA ILE A 166 -0.62 -5.10 -19.39
C ILE A 166 0.60 -5.25 -20.31
N GLN A 167 0.97 -6.47 -20.67
CA GLN A 167 2.10 -6.72 -21.57
C GLN A 167 1.83 -6.32 -23.02
N GLN A 168 0.57 -6.19 -23.42
CA GLN A 168 0.18 -5.88 -24.80
C GLN A 168 -0.37 -4.46 -24.97
N ALA A 169 -0.94 -3.87 -23.93
CA ALA A 169 -1.57 -2.55 -23.96
C ALA A 169 -0.57 -1.42 -24.31
N SER A 170 -1.01 -0.41 -25.04
CA SER A 170 -0.22 0.81 -25.27
C SER A 170 0.05 1.58 -23.98
N LEU A 171 1.09 2.43 -23.96
CA LEU A 171 1.36 3.28 -22.78
C LEU A 171 0.18 4.19 -22.43
N SER A 172 -0.55 4.70 -23.42
CA SER A 172 -1.76 5.49 -23.19
C SER A 172 -2.85 4.68 -22.49
N GLU A 173 -3.04 3.41 -22.88
CA GLU A 173 -4.02 2.52 -22.24
C GLU A 173 -3.61 2.17 -20.81
N LEU A 174 -2.31 1.93 -20.56
CA LEU A 174 -1.79 1.70 -19.21
C LEU A 174 -1.94 2.93 -18.30
N ILE A 175 -1.63 4.13 -18.81
CA ILE A 175 -1.79 5.38 -18.06
C ILE A 175 -3.28 5.68 -17.80
N GLY A 176 -4.14 5.36 -18.76
CA GLY A 176 -5.59 5.57 -18.67
C GLY A 176 -6.35 4.46 -17.97
N TRP A 177 -5.69 3.37 -17.56
CA TRP A 177 -6.32 2.16 -17.02
C TRP A 177 -7.45 1.64 -17.94
N ALA A 178 -7.26 1.74 -19.25
CA ALA A 178 -8.31 1.45 -20.23
C ALA A 178 -8.75 -0.02 -20.12
N CYS A 179 -10.04 -0.26 -19.97
CA CYS A 179 -10.58 -1.62 -20.01
C CYS A 179 -10.57 -2.13 -21.47
N PRO A 180 -9.98 -3.29 -21.77
CA PRO A 180 -10.11 -3.91 -23.08
C PRO A 180 -11.56 -4.35 -23.33
N VAL A 181 -11.92 -4.50 -24.60
CA VAL A 181 -13.19 -5.14 -25.00
C VAL A 181 -13.15 -6.64 -24.68
N GLU A 182 -14.31 -7.23 -24.41
CA GLU A 182 -14.46 -8.61 -23.94
C GLU A 182 -13.79 -9.62 -24.88
N GLU A 183 -13.96 -9.47 -26.20
CA GLU A 183 -13.37 -10.41 -27.17
C GLU A 183 -11.84 -10.39 -27.16
N VAL A 184 -11.24 -9.21 -26.94
CA VAL A 184 -9.78 -9.07 -26.83
C VAL A 184 -9.32 -9.73 -25.54
N PHE A 185 -10.00 -9.47 -24.42
CA PHE A 185 -9.63 -10.03 -23.12
C PHE A 185 -9.76 -11.56 -23.06
N ASP A 186 -10.83 -12.12 -23.63
CA ASP A 186 -11.04 -13.56 -23.74
C ASP A 186 -9.96 -14.24 -24.59
N SER A 187 -9.43 -13.54 -25.60
CA SER A 187 -8.35 -14.08 -26.43
C SER A 187 -7.02 -14.22 -25.70
N LEU A 188 -6.84 -13.54 -24.54
CA LEU A 188 -5.62 -13.59 -23.74
C LEU A 188 -5.47 -14.88 -22.94
N VAL A 189 -6.50 -15.73 -22.88
CA VAL A 189 -6.46 -17.02 -22.18
C VAL A 189 -5.33 -17.88 -22.74
N GLY A 190 -4.46 -18.39 -21.86
CA GLY A 190 -3.36 -19.28 -22.23
C GLY A 190 -2.15 -18.61 -22.88
N HIS A 191 -2.10 -17.27 -22.94
CA HIS A 191 -0.88 -16.56 -23.32
C HIS A 191 0.15 -16.64 -22.18
N GLU A 192 1.37 -17.06 -22.50
CA GLU A 192 2.49 -17.02 -21.55
C GLU A 192 2.89 -15.56 -21.30
N ILE A 193 3.14 -15.22 -20.03
CA ILE A 193 3.70 -13.92 -19.65
C ILE A 193 5.11 -13.85 -20.26
N PRO A 194 5.40 -12.90 -21.18
CA PRO A 194 6.71 -12.83 -21.83
C PRO A 194 7.81 -12.48 -20.82
N ASP A 195 8.99 -13.07 -21.08
CA ASP A 195 10.31 -12.73 -20.55
C ASP A 195 10.35 -12.36 -19.05
N VAL A 196 10.25 -13.40 -18.21
CA VAL A 196 10.36 -13.31 -16.75
C VAL A 196 11.62 -12.56 -16.32
N GLU A 197 12.72 -12.69 -17.06
CA GLU A 197 14.00 -12.05 -16.74
C GLU A 197 13.94 -10.53 -16.93
N ILE A 198 13.33 -10.04 -18.02
CA ILE A 198 13.10 -8.59 -18.20
C ILE A 198 12.20 -8.04 -17.08
N GLY A 199 11.14 -8.76 -16.73
CA GLY A 199 10.25 -8.43 -15.62
C GLY A 199 11.00 -8.26 -14.30
N GLU A 200 11.88 -9.21 -13.97
CA GLU A 200 12.70 -9.17 -12.76
C GLU A 200 13.68 -7.99 -12.73
N HIS A 201 14.34 -7.70 -13.85
CA HIS A 201 15.27 -6.57 -13.95
C HIS A 201 14.58 -5.21 -13.80
N TYR A 202 13.42 -5.01 -14.46
CA TYR A 202 12.69 -3.75 -14.30
C TYR A 202 11.96 -3.65 -12.95
N GLY A 203 11.53 -4.76 -12.36
CA GLY A 203 11.05 -4.78 -10.98
C GLY A 203 12.13 -4.33 -10.00
N TRP A 204 13.36 -4.81 -10.17
CA TRP A 204 14.51 -4.39 -9.36
C TRP A 204 14.81 -2.89 -9.48
N ILE A 205 14.80 -2.33 -10.70
CA ILE A 205 15.11 -0.91 -10.86
C ILE A 205 13.98 -0.01 -10.34
N VAL A 206 12.71 -0.45 -10.41
CA VAL A 206 11.58 0.21 -9.76
C VAL A 206 11.78 0.25 -8.24
N ASP A 207 12.08 -0.89 -7.62
CA ASP A 207 12.28 -0.97 -6.17
C ASP A 207 13.44 -0.07 -5.74
N ARG A 208 14.56 -0.14 -6.48
CA ARG A 208 15.76 0.66 -6.21
C ARG A 208 15.51 2.16 -6.22
N LEU A 209 14.78 2.65 -7.21
CA LEU A 209 14.58 4.08 -7.43
C LEU A 209 13.39 4.65 -6.67
N THR A 210 12.43 3.83 -6.24
CA THR A 210 11.15 4.34 -5.73
C THR A 210 10.81 3.94 -4.31
N GLU A 211 11.38 2.86 -3.77
CA GLU A 211 11.12 2.42 -2.39
C GLU A 211 12.17 2.95 -1.41
N THR A 212 11.73 3.48 -0.27
CA THR A 212 12.64 4.04 0.74
C THR A 212 13.40 2.94 1.48
N TYR A 213 12.73 1.87 1.90
CA TYR A 213 13.31 0.82 2.74
C TYR A 213 13.55 -0.49 1.97
N LEU A 214 14.55 -1.29 2.39
CA LEU A 214 14.83 -2.60 1.79
C LEU A 214 13.74 -3.63 2.14
N SER A 215 13.05 -3.46 3.26
CA SER A 215 11.88 -4.24 3.64
C SER A 215 10.75 -4.17 2.60
N ASP A 216 10.67 -3.05 1.87
CA ASP A 216 9.63 -2.83 0.85
C ASP A 216 10.02 -3.40 -0.52
N TRP A 217 11.25 -3.89 -0.67
CA TRP A 217 11.72 -4.47 -1.93
C TRP A 217 11.20 -5.90 -2.08
N SER A 218 10.97 -6.30 -3.33
CA SER A 218 10.69 -7.69 -3.63
C SER A 218 11.89 -8.58 -3.32
N GLU A 219 11.64 -9.84 -2.96
CA GLU A 219 12.69 -10.83 -2.72
C GLU A 219 13.64 -10.97 -3.93
N LYS A 220 13.06 -10.92 -5.14
CA LYS A 220 13.83 -10.99 -6.39
C LYS A 220 14.75 -9.78 -6.56
N SER A 221 14.26 -8.57 -6.25
CA SER A 221 15.05 -7.34 -6.28
C SER A 221 16.22 -7.38 -5.29
N LEU A 222 16.00 -7.90 -4.08
CA LEU A 222 17.07 -8.09 -3.09
C LEU A 222 18.14 -9.07 -3.58
N HIS A 223 17.72 -10.18 -4.20
CA HIS A 223 18.65 -11.16 -4.78
C HIS A 223 19.45 -10.59 -5.96
N LEU A 224 18.81 -9.83 -6.85
CA LEU A 224 19.49 -9.16 -7.97
C LEU A 224 20.49 -8.12 -7.48
N GLU A 225 20.11 -7.31 -6.49
CA GLU A 225 21.01 -6.35 -5.84
C GLU A 225 22.25 -7.04 -5.27
N PHE A 226 22.05 -8.12 -4.53
CA PHE A 226 23.15 -8.88 -3.92
C PHE A 226 24.10 -9.42 -4.99
N ARG A 227 23.56 -10.02 -6.05
CA ARG A 227 24.37 -10.57 -7.15
C ARG A 227 25.17 -9.48 -7.86
N TRP A 228 24.55 -8.33 -8.13
CA TRP A 228 25.23 -7.19 -8.74
C TRP A 228 26.38 -6.67 -7.86
N GLN A 229 26.15 -6.48 -6.55
CA GLN A 229 27.20 -6.04 -5.61
C GLN A 229 28.37 -7.04 -5.50
N LYS A 230 28.14 -8.32 -5.75
CA LYS A 230 29.19 -9.36 -5.78
C LYS A 230 29.86 -9.51 -7.15
N GLY A 231 29.49 -8.72 -8.15
CA GLY A 231 30.01 -8.83 -9.52
C GLY A 231 29.54 -10.09 -10.25
N GLY A 232 28.44 -10.70 -9.79
CA GLY A 232 27.90 -11.96 -10.31
C GLY A 232 26.98 -11.80 -11.52
N MET A 233 26.73 -10.58 -12.00
CA MET A 233 25.86 -10.32 -13.15
C MET A 233 26.43 -9.23 -14.07
N PRO A 234 26.17 -9.30 -15.39
CA PRO A 234 26.48 -8.21 -16.30
C PRO A 234 25.64 -6.96 -15.97
N ASN A 235 26.16 -5.78 -16.30
CA ASN A 235 25.44 -4.52 -16.12
C ASN A 235 24.25 -4.46 -17.10
N VAL A 236 23.04 -4.63 -16.57
CA VAL A 236 21.78 -4.56 -17.33
C VAL A 236 21.35 -3.10 -17.56
N PHE A 237 21.73 -2.20 -16.66
CA PHE A 237 21.45 -0.76 -16.73
C PHE A 237 22.75 0.06 -16.62
N PRO A 238 22.75 1.34 -17.06
CA PRO A 238 23.93 2.20 -16.94
C PRO A 238 24.38 2.40 -15.48
N ASP A 239 25.69 2.43 -15.24
CA ASP A 239 26.27 2.62 -13.89
C ASP A 239 25.77 3.89 -13.19
N VAL A 240 25.49 4.95 -13.96
CA VAL A 240 24.93 6.19 -13.42
C VAL A 240 23.62 5.96 -12.68
N ILE A 241 22.78 5.02 -13.13
CA ILE A 241 21.50 4.67 -12.47
C ILE A 241 21.78 3.94 -11.15
N PHE A 242 22.72 2.99 -11.15
CA PHE A 242 23.07 2.28 -9.92
C PHE A 242 23.69 3.21 -8.86
N ASN A 243 24.46 4.21 -9.29
CA ASN A 243 25.10 5.17 -8.39
C ASN A 243 24.12 6.18 -7.77
N LEU A 244 22.86 6.25 -8.22
CA LEU A 244 21.84 7.13 -7.62
C LEU A 244 21.48 6.74 -6.19
N ARG A 245 21.70 5.47 -5.81
CA ARG A 245 21.42 4.97 -4.46
C ARG A 245 22.51 4.00 -4.01
N PRO A 246 23.40 4.39 -3.10
CA PRO A 246 24.30 3.42 -2.46
C PRO A 246 23.52 2.55 -1.47
N VAL A 247 23.50 1.23 -1.71
CA VAL A 247 22.88 0.24 -0.82
C VAL A 247 23.97 -0.41 0.04
N GLN A 248 23.83 -0.32 1.36
CA GLN A 248 24.80 -0.90 2.29
C GLN A 248 24.70 -2.43 2.29
N CYS A 249 25.84 -3.11 2.11
CA CYS A 249 25.88 -4.57 2.00
C CYS A 249 25.39 -5.25 3.29
N ASP A 250 25.71 -4.71 4.46
CA ASP A 250 25.30 -5.28 5.75
C ASP A 250 23.78 -5.24 5.92
N ALA A 251 23.14 -4.12 5.55
CA ALA A 251 21.68 -3.98 5.61
C ALA A 251 20.98 -4.91 4.61
N LEU A 252 21.52 -5.05 3.40
CA LEU A 252 21.00 -5.99 2.40
C LEU A 252 21.10 -7.44 2.87
N ASN A 253 22.26 -7.83 3.42
CA ASN A 253 22.47 -9.18 3.93
C ASN A 253 21.55 -9.49 5.12
N ALA A 254 21.35 -8.52 6.03
CA ALA A 254 20.46 -8.66 7.16
C ALA A 254 19.01 -8.91 6.73
N GLU A 255 18.49 -8.11 5.79
CA GLU A 255 17.13 -8.27 5.25
C GLU A 255 16.94 -9.64 4.58
N ILE A 256 17.87 -10.06 3.72
CA ILE A 256 17.80 -11.37 3.06
C ILE A 256 17.85 -12.51 4.09
N ALA A 257 18.74 -12.42 5.08
CA ALA A 257 18.87 -13.43 6.13
C ALA A 257 17.61 -13.51 7.01
N GLU A 258 17.02 -12.37 7.34
CA GLU A 258 15.77 -12.28 8.10
C GLU A 258 14.63 -12.99 7.35
N ARG A 259 14.43 -12.69 6.06
CA ARG A 259 13.40 -13.37 5.24
C ARG A 259 13.63 -14.87 5.13
N ALA A 260 14.89 -15.29 4.94
CA ALA A 260 15.24 -16.70 4.87
C ALA A 260 14.97 -17.43 6.20
N ALA A 261 15.22 -16.78 7.34
CA ALA A 261 14.98 -17.35 8.67
C ALA A 261 13.49 -17.40 9.04
N MET A 262 12.70 -16.42 8.59
CA MET A 262 11.28 -16.29 8.92
C MET A 262 10.34 -17.15 8.06
N GLY A 263 10.87 -17.80 7.02
CA GLY A 263 10.21 -18.90 6.31
C GLY A 263 9.33 -18.47 5.14
N ALA A 264 9.62 -19.01 3.96
CA ALA A 264 8.91 -18.78 2.70
C ALA A 264 7.64 -19.65 2.56
N SER A 265 6.72 -19.65 3.54
CA SER A 265 5.49 -20.43 3.39
C SER A 265 4.56 -19.82 2.35
N ASP A 266 4.23 -20.64 1.36
CA ASP A 266 3.17 -20.57 0.35
C ASP A 266 2.97 -19.21 -0.36
N ARG A 267 3.76 -18.98 -1.41
CA ARG A 267 3.70 -17.81 -2.29
C ARG A 267 2.27 -17.49 -2.78
N VAL A 268 1.49 -18.52 -3.08
CA VAL A 268 0.09 -18.40 -3.54
C VAL A 268 -0.81 -17.80 -2.44
N GLN A 269 -0.61 -18.22 -1.18
CA GLN A 269 -1.33 -17.63 -0.06
C GLN A 269 -0.93 -16.17 0.15
N ARG A 270 0.37 -15.86 0.00
CA ARG A 270 0.86 -14.48 0.11
C ARG A 270 0.25 -13.57 -0.96
N GLU A 271 0.27 -13.99 -2.23
CA GLU A 271 -0.34 -13.26 -3.34
C GLU A 271 -1.86 -13.04 -3.09
N THR A 272 -2.55 -14.05 -2.56
CA THR A 272 -3.97 -13.91 -2.17
C THR A 272 -4.17 -12.89 -1.04
N VAL A 273 -3.33 -12.95 0.00
CA VAL A 273 -3.40 -12.03 1.15
C VAL A 273 -3.15 -10.58 0.70
N GLU A 274 -2.13 -10.35 -0.13
CA GLU A 274 -1.80 -9.03 -0.67
C GLU A 274 -2.98 -8.44 -1.47
N GLN A 275 -3.61 -9.24 -2.33
CA GLN A 275 -4.79 -8.84 -3.10
C GLN A 275 -5.96 -8.44 -2.20
N LEU A 276 -6.26 -9.25 -1.18
CA LEU A 276 -7.32 -8.97 -0.22
C LEU A 276 -6.99 -7.73 0.63
N GLU A 277 -5.73 -7.48 0.98
CA GLU A 277 -5.33 -6.30 1.73
C GLU A 277 -5.50 -5.01 0.92
N ILE A 278 -5.15 -5.02 -0.37
CA ILE A 278 -5.39 -3.90 -1.28
C ILE A 278 -6.89 -3.57 -1.30
N GLN A 279 -7.74 -4.57 -1.46
CA GLN A 279 -9.21 -4.40 -1.44
C GLN A 279 -9.73 -3.83 -0.13
N ALA A 280 -9.32 -4.42 1.00
CA ALA A 280 -9.76 -3.99 2.31
C ALA A 280 -9.33 -2.55 2.61
N GLY A 281 -8.11 -2.16 2.26
CA GLY A 281 -7.62 -0.79 2.41
C GLY A 281 -8.44 0.24 1.61
N GLN A 282 -9.00 -0.15 0.48
CA GLN A 282 -9.81 0.72 -0.36
C GLN A 282 -11.24 0.87 0.13
N LEU A 283 -11.83 -0.22 0.61
CA LEU A 283 -13.10 -0.17 1.32
C LEU A 283 -13.01 0.77 2.54
N VAL A 284 -11.91 0.70 3.29
CA VAL A 284 -11.65 1.65 4.39
C VAL A 284 -11.63 3.09 3.88
N LYS A 285 -10.88 3.39 2.81
CA LYS A 285 -10.81 4.73 2.18
C LYS A 285 -12.15 5.24 1.67
N ALA A 286 -13.01 4.35 1.20
CA ALA A 286 -14.35 4.67 0.71
C ALA A 286 -15.42 4.76 1.81
N GLY A 287 -15.05 4.53 3.08
CA GLY A 287 -15.98 4.56 4.22
C GLY A 287 -16.77 3.26 4.43
N HIS A 288 -16.53 2.22 3.62
CA HIS A 288 -17.16 0.90 3.69
C HIS A 288 -16.48 0.00 4.75
N ARG A 289 -16.55 0.45 6.00
CA ARG A 289 -15.79 -0.08 7.15
C ARG A 289 -16.14 -1.53 7.51
N ASP A 290 -17.42 -1.87 7.46
CA ASP A 290 -17.91 -3.23 7.78
C ASP A 290 -17.45 -4.27 6.75
N GLN A 291 -17.49 -3.90 5.46
CA GLN A 291 -17.00 -4.76 4.38
C GLN A 291 -15.48 -4.93 4.50
N ALA A 292 -14.73 -3.85 4.76
CA ALA A 292 -13.29 -3.93 4.98
C ALA A 292 -12.94 -4.86 6.16
N ALA A 293 -13.64 -4.72 7.30
CA ALA A 293 -13.46 -5.58 8.46
C ALA A 293 -13.76 -7.06 8.14
N SER A 294 -14.67 -7.32 7.19
CA SER A 294 -14.99 -8.67 6.74
C SER A 294 -13.86 -9.27 5.90
N ILE A 295 -13.24 -8.50 5.01
CA ILE A 295 -12.06 -8.94 4.24
C ILE A 295 -10.86 -9.16 5.18
N TYR A 296 -10.57 -8.25 6.12
CA TYR A 296 -9.47 -8.48 7.06
C TYR A 296 -9.69 -9.72 7.96
N ARG A 297 -10.94 -10.03 8.34
CA ARG A 297 -11.26 -11.28 9.04
C ARG A 297 -10.97 -12.51 8.18
N MET A 298 -11.23 -12.44 6.87
CA MET A 298 -10.92 -13.50 5.92
C MET A 298 -9.40 -13.68 5.79
N ILE A 299 -8.64 -12.59 5.67
CA ILE A 299 -7.17 -12.65 5.64
C ILE A 299 -6.64 -13.32 6.90
N LEU A 300 -7.15 -12.99 8.10
CA LEU A 300 -6.73 -13.63 9.36
C LEU A 300 -7.12 -15.11 9.46
N LYS A 301 -8.05 -15.63 8.63
CA LYS A 301 -8.27 -17.08 8.52
C LYS A 301 -7.17 -17.75 7.70
N ILE A 302 -6.66 -17.08 6.67
CA ILE A 302 -5.59 -17.57 5.78
C ILE A 302 -4.22 -17.43 6.48
N ALA A 303 -3.95 -16.27 7.06
CA ALA A 303 -2.72 -15.93 7.77
C ALA A 303 -3.01 -15.48 9.22
N PRO A 304 -3.27 -16.42 10.15
CA PRO A 304 -3.62 -16.08 11.54
C PRO A 304 -2.50 -15.36 12.33
N GLY A 305 -1.26 -15.48 11.87
CA GLY A 305 -0.09 -14.84 12.47
C GLY A 305 0.11 -13.38 12.09
N ASP A 306 -0.62 -12.87 11.09
CA ASP A 306 -0.35 -11.56 10.54
C ASP A 306 -0.74 -10.44 11.53
N VAL A 307 0.28 -9.75 12.03
CA VAL A 307 0.15 -8.68 13.02
C VAL A 307 -0.34 -7.38 12.37
N GLY A 308 0.05 -7.11 11.13
CA GLY A 308 -0.34 -5.93 10.37
C GLY A 308 -1.82 -5.97 10.01
N VAL A 309 -2.28 -7.09 9.43
CA VAL A 309 -3.69 -7.34 9.13
C VAL A 309 -4.54 -7.23 10.40
N ARG A 310 -4.06 -7.76 11.53
CA ARG A 310 -4.77 -7.64 12.81
C ARG A 310 -4.90 -6.20 13.27
N ASN A 311 -3.85 -5.39 13.10
CA ASN A 311 -3.92 -3.95 13.39
C ASN A 311 -4.91 -3.25 12.44
N ASN A 312 -4.90 -3.58 11.15
CA ASN A 312 -5.78 -3.01 10.13
C ASN A 312 -7.26 -3.36 10.34
N LEU A 313 -7.57 -4.60 10.78
CA LEU A 313 -8.90 -4.98 11.26
C LEU A 313 -9.32 -4.14 12.47
N GLY A 314 -8.39 -3.91 13.40
CA GLY A 314 -8.63 -3.02 14.53
C GLY A 314 -8.95 -1.60 14.07
N PHE A 315 -8.17 -1.07 13.12
CA PHE A 315 -8.34 0.26 12.55
C PHE A 315 -9.69 0.43 11.84
N SER A 316 -10.13 -0.53 11.03
CA SER A 316 -11.41 -0.44 10.31
C SER A 316 -12.62 -0.41 11.25
N LEU A 317 -12.50 -1.01 12.44
CA LEU A 317 -13.58 -1.09 13.43
C LEU A 317 -13.67 0.13 14.37
N ILE A 318 -12.69 1.05 14.37
CA ILE A 318 -12.65 2.16 15.34
C ILE A 318 -13.94 3.00 15.36
N PRO A 319 -14.48 3.42 14.20
CA PRO A 319 -15.68 4.26 14.18
C PRO A 319 -16.96 3.56 14.66
N ASP A 320 -17.10 2.26 14.38
CA ASP A 320 -18.36 1.52 14.58
C ASP A 320 -18.38 0.71 15.89
N ASP A 321 -17.27 0.06 16.24
CA ASP A 321 -17.12 -0.72 17.48
C ASP A 321 -15.73 -0.51 18.11
N PRO A 322 -15.53 0.62 18.82
CA PRO A 322 -14.24 0.95 19.41
C PRO A 322 -13.79 -0.07 20.46
N ARG A 323 -14.70 -0.83 21.08
CA ARG A 323 -14.34 -1.87 22.05
C ARG A 323 -13.74 -3.08 21.38
N LYS A 324 -14.33 -3.55 20.28
CA LYS A 324 -13.78 -4.66 19.48
C LYS A 324 -12.49 -4.26 18.78
N ALA A 325 -12.44 -3.05 18.21
CA ALA A 325 -11.23 -2.45 17.67
C ALA A 325 -10.06 -2.51 18.67
N LEU A 326 -10.28 -2.05 19.90
CA LEU A 326 -9.27 -2.03 20.96
C LEU A 326 -8.69 -3.41 21.28
N ARG A 327 -9.51 -4.48 21.20
CA ARG A 327 -9.04 -5.87 21.41
C ARG A 327 -8.03 -6.28 20.33
N HIS A 328 -8.36 -6.05 19.06
CA HIS A 328 -7.48 -6.36 17.93
C HIS A 328 -6.19 -5.55 17.97
N LEU A 329 -6.30 -4.23 18.19
CA LEU A 329 -5.14 -3.34 18.28
C LEU A 329 -4.21 -3.68 19.44
N THR A 330 -4.77 -4.05 20.60
CA THR A 330 -3.97 -4.48 21.77
C THR A 330 -3.29 -5.82 21.52
N ALA A 331 -3.97 -6.76 20.85
CA ALA A 331 -3.36 -8.03 20.47
C ALA A 331 -2.22 -7.82 19.45
N ALA A 332 -2.39 -6.92 18.48
CA ALA A 332 -1.32 -6.57 17.54
C ALA A 332 -0.11 -5.95 18.26
N ALA A 333 -0.33 -5.00 19.17
CA ALA A 333 0.74 -4.41 19.98
C ALA A 333 1.52 -5.44 20.79
N ARG A 334 0.81 -6.39 21.42
CA ARG A 334 1.44 -7.49 22.20
C ARG A 334 2.22 -8.47 21.32
N SER A 335 1.86 -8.57 20.06
CA SER A 335 2.50 -9.46 19.08
C SER A 335 3.66 -8.78 18.34
N GLY A 336 4.04 -7.56 18.73
CA GLY A 336 5.20 -6.87 18.17
C GLY A 336 4.93 -6.07 16.91
N TYR A 337 3.75 -5.45 16.77
CA TYR A 337 3.50 -4.52 15.65
C TYR A 337 4.58 -3.41 15.61
N ASP A 338 5.14 -3.20 14.42
CA ASP A 338 6.37 -2.45 14.16
C ASP A 338 6.17 -0.92 14.07
N GLN A 339 4.92 -0.45 13.95
CA GLN A 339 4.57 0.97 13.92
C GLN A 339 3.90 1.42 15.24
N PRO A 340 4.65 1.60 16.35
CA PRO A 340 4.09 1.77 17.68
C PRO A 340 3.28 3.05 17.86
N PHE A 341 3.65 4.16 17.24
CA PHE A 341 2.88 5.42 17.33
C PHE A 341 1.54 5.35 16.60
N ILE A 342 1.47 4.66 15.46
CA ILE A 342 0.21 4.43 14.72
C ILE A 342 -0.74 3.58 15.57
N ASN A 343 -0.25 2.46 16.10
CA ASN A 343 -1.07 1.59 16.95
C ASN A 343 -1.48 2.28 18.27
N ALA A 344 -0.57 3.04 18.90
CA ALA A 344 -0.87 3.80 20.10
C ALA A 344 -1.97 4.83 19.86
N HIS A 345 -1.87 5.62 18.79
CA HIS A 345 -2.91 6.56 18.37
C HIS A 345 -4.27 5.88 18.23
N ASN A 346 -4.34 4.77 17.49
CA ASN A 346 -5.56 4.01 17.25
C ASN A 346 -6.19 3.51 18.57
N ARG A 347 -5.37 2.97 19.48
CA ARG A 347 -5.85 2.51 20.80
C ARG A 347 -6.28 3.68 21.68
N MET A 348 -5.60 4.81 21.64
CA MET A 348 -5.99 6.01 22.38
C MET A 348 -7.34 6.51 21.89
N MET A 349 -7.56 6.54 20.57
CA MET A 349 -8.82 6.95 19.98
C MET A 349 -9.97 6.04 20.44
N CYS A 350 -9.80 4.71 20.42
CA CYS A 350 -10.76 3.77 21.00
C CYS A 350 -11.09 4.10 22.46
N ASN A 351 -10.08 4.33 23.29
CA ASN A 351 -10.26 4.62 24.71
C ASN A 351 -11.01 5.95 24.94
N LEU A 352 -10.71 6.97 24.16
CA LEU A 352 -11.44 8.24 24.21
C LEU A 352 -12.91 8.08 23.81
N LEU A 353 -13.20 7.33 22.74
CA LEU A 353 -14.57 7.03 22.30
C LEU A 353 -15.35 6.20 23.33
N ILE A 354 -14.67 5.31 24.06
CA ILE A 354 -15.28 4.49 25.13
C ILE A 354 -15.49 5.31 26.43
N GLY A 355 -14.91 6.51 26.54
CA GLY A 355 -15.01 7.37 27.72
C GLY A 355 -13.99 7.03 28.82
N VAL A 356 -12.85 6.44 28.45
CA VAL A 356 -11.76 6.03 29.36
C VAL A 356 -10.45 6.80 29.04
N PRO A 357 -10.42 8.13 29.27
CA PRO A 357 -9.27 8.98 28.91
C PRO A 357 -7.99 8.67 29.68
N LYS A 358 -8.09 8.03 30.86
CA LYS A 358 -6.93 7.68 31.68
C LYS A 358 -6.07 6.60 31.01
N GLU A 359 -6.72 5.63 30.40
CA GLU A 359 -6.12 4.56 29.64
C GLU A 359 -5.47 5.11 28.37
N ALA A 360 -6.11 6.09 27.70
CA ALA A 360 -5.50 6.79 26.56
C ALA A 360 -4.19 7.49 26.98
N LEU A 361 -4.17 8.23 28.09
CA LEU A 361 -2.94 8.83 28.61
C LEU A 361 -1.87 7.80 28.95
N GLN A 362 -2.24 6.70 29.59
CA GLN A 362 -1.27 5.66 29.93
C GLN A 362 -0.62 5.05 28.69
N ILE A 363 -1.39 4.85 27.61
CA ILE A 363 -0.87 4.38 26.33
C ILE A 363 0.10 5.40 25.75
N ALA A 364 -0.26 6.68 25.78
CA ALA A 364 0.59 7.77 25.31
C ALA A 364 1.93 7.83 26.06
N GLU A 365 1.90 7.77 27.39
CA GLU A 365 3.12 7.76 28.21
C GLU A 365 4.00 6.55 27.90
N ASN A 366 3.39 5.37 27.76
CA ASN A 366 4.15 4.16 27.47
C ASN A 366 4.88 4.28 26.13
N VAL A 367 4.18 4.62 25.05
CA VAL A 367 4.80 4.72 23.72
C VAL A 367 5.83 5.83 23.64
N TRP A 368 5.58 6.97 24.31
CA TRP A 368 6.50 8.10 24.31
C TRP A 368 7.81 7.78 25.04
N ASN A 369 7.76 6.93 26.07
CA ASN A 369 8.96 6.57 26.82
C ASN A 369 9.70 5.37 26.22
N SER A 370 8.99 4.42 25.61
CA SER A 370 9.59 3.17 25.11
C SER A 370 10.03 3.21 23.65
N SER A 371 9.41 4.07 22.84
CA SER A 371 9.45 3.93 21.37
C SER A 371 9.67 5.25 20.64
N MET A 372 10.04 6.32 21.34
CA MET A 372 10.31 7.62 20.73
C MET A 372 11.45 7.52 19.71
N VAL A 373 11.18 8.02 18.51
CA VAL A 373 12.15 8.16 17.43
C VAL A 373 12.27 9.62 17.03
N GLU A 374 13.44 10.02 16.54
CA GLU A 374 13.69 11.39 16.09
C GLU A 374 13.01 11.69 14.74
N GLN A 375 12.89 10.69 13.87
CA GLN A 375 12.28 10.84 12.54
C GLN A 375 10.75 10.98 12.60
N MET A 376 10.20 11.67 11.61
CA MET A 376 8.75 11.75 11.42
C MET A 376 8.18 10.37 11.10
N VAL A 377 6.97 10.12 11.60
CA VAL A 377 6.24 8.87 11.35
C VAL A 377 5.01 9.20 10.52
N PRO A 378 5.10 9.29 9.18
CA PRO A 378 3.94 9.57 8.34
C PRO A 378 2.91 8.44 8.50
N ALA A 379 1.63 8.80 8.54
CA ALA A 379 0.58 7.83 8.81
C ALA A 379 -0.74 8.18 8.14
N ILE A 380 -1.55 7.14 7.95
CA ILE A 380 -2.96 7.23 7.59
C ILE A 380 -3.74 6.94 8.87
N LEU A 381 -4.50 7.92 9.36
CA LEU A 381 -5.21 7.82 10.63
C LEU A 381 -6.68 8.24 10.44
N TRP A 382 -7.55 7.77 11.34
CA TRP A 382 -8.91 8.31 11.42
C TRP A 382 -8.87 9.71 12.04
N GLY A 383 -9.63 10.62 11.44
CA GLY A 383 -10.00 11.92 12.00
C GLY A 383 -11.51 12.11 11.96
N GLN A 384 -11.98 13.16 12.64
CA GLN A 384 -13.36 13.63 12.51
C GLN A 384 -13.37 14.99 11.84
N GLN A 385 -14.17 15.13 10.78
CA GLN A 385 -14.43 16.40 10.09
C GLN A 385 -15.94 16.57 10.00
N GLU A 386 -16.46 17.69 10.53
CA GLU A 386 -17.90 18.01 10.54
C GLU A 386 -18.80 16.93 11.17
N GLY A 387 -18.25 16.12 12.07
CA GLY A 387 -18.95 15.01 12.72
C GLY A 387 -18.87 13.68 11.97
N GLU A 388 -18.30 13.67 10.77
CA GLU A 388 -18.07 12.46 9.97
C GLU A 388 -16.66 11.91 10.16
N TRP A 389 -16.55 10.60 10.05
CA TRP A 389 -15.27 9.90 10.11
C TRP A 389 -14.59 9.93 8.75
N VAL A 390 -13.39 10.49 8.71
CA VAL A 390 -12.58 10.59 7.50
C VAL A 390 -11.18 10.07 7.73
N ILE A 391 -10.57 9.59 6.66
CA ILE A 391 -9.18 9.17 6.68
C ILE A 391 -8.30 10.37 6.37
N CYS A 392 -7.34 10.63 7.24
CA CYS A 392 -6.40 11.74 7.11
C CYS A 392 -4.99 11.20 6.88
N HIS A 393 -4.32 11.74 5.86
CA HIS A 393 -2.87 11.63 5.72
C HIS A 393 -2.24 12.63 6.67
N VAL A 394 -1.47 12.15 7.65
CA VAL A 394 -0.76 12.99 8.60
C VAL A 394 0.75 12.84 8.38
N PRO A 395 1.51 13.95 8.42
CA PRO A 395 2.95 13.90 8.23
C PRO A 395 3.68 13.24 9.41
N ASP A 396 3.08 13.25 10.61
CA ASP A 396 3.71 12.70 11.80
C ASP A 396 2.72 12.20 12.87
N ALA A 397 2.61 10.89 13.02
CA ALA A 397 1.79 10.21 14.01
C ALA A 397 2.19 10.54 15.46
N ARG A 398 3.44 10.92 15.72
CA ARG A 398 3.88 11.36 17.06
C ARG A 398 3.14 12.63 17.48
N SER A 399 2.97 13.55 16.54
CA SER A 399 2.20 14.79 16.76
C SER A 399 0.74 14.47 17.07
N GLU A 400 0.14 13.52 16.36
CA GLU A 400 -1.25 13.11 16.60
C GLU A 400 -1.44 12.41 17.95
N VAL A 401 -0.50 11.54 18.36
CA VAL A 401 -0.49 10.97 19.71
C VAL A 401 -0.42 12.07 20.78
N ALA A 402 0.46 13.06 20.60
CA ALA A 402 0.57 14.17 21.55
C ALA A 402 -0.72 15.03 21.61
N LYS A 403 -1.39 15.25 20.47
CA LYS A 403 -2.68 15.95 20.41
C LYS A 403 -3.78 15.18 21.16
N LEU A 404 -3.91 13.87 20.91
CA LEU A 404 -4.88 13.04 21.63
C LEU A 404 -4.58 12.96 23.13
N ALA A 405 -3.31 12.88 23.51
CA ALA A 405 -2.90 12.88 24.92
C ALA A 405 -3.22 14.22 25.60
N LEU A 406 -2.99 15.35 24.93
CA LEU A 406 -3.37 16.66 25.43
C LEU A 406 -4.89 16.77 25.66
N SER A 407 -5.69 16.27 24.71
CA SER A 407 -7.16 16.20 24.86
C SER A 407 -7.58 15.32 26.04
N ALA A 408 -6.99 14.14 26.19
CA ALA A 408 -7.23 13.25 27.32
C ALA A 408 -6.85 13.88 28.67
N ALA A 409 -5.72 14.59 28.73
CA ALA A 409 -5.27 15.32 29.91
C ALA A 409 -6.20 16.49 30.26
N GLN A 410 -6.74 17.20 29.26
CA GLN A 410 -7.71 18.26 29.48
C GLN A 410 -9.00 17.75 30.11
N ILE A 411 -9.46 16.55 29.72
CA ILE A 411 -10.66 15.92 30.30
C ILE A 411 -10.41 15.53 31.77
N LEU A 412 -9.23 15.00 32.08
CA LEU A 412 -8.89 14.51 33.44
C LEU A 412 -8.44 15.61 34.40
N GLY A 413 -7.91 16.71 33.87
CA GLY A 413 -7.25 17.76 34.64
C GLY A 413 -5.90 17.34 35.22
N GLY A 414 -5.14 18.32 35.72
CA GLY A 414 -3.87 18.11 36.42
C GLY A 414 -2.61 18.35 35.59
N GLU A 415 -1.46 17.99 36.17
CA GLU A 415 -0.12 18.34 35.65
C GLU A 415 0.22 17.70 34.29
N ALA A 416 -0.48 16.64 33.92
CA ALA A 416 -0.31 15.98 32.61
C ALA A 416 -0.58 16.94 31.43
N PHE A 417 -1.45 17.94 31.61
CA PHE A 417 -1.76 18.91 30.57
C PHE A 417 -0.52 19.69 30.12
N ASP A 418 0.25 20.22 31.07
CA ASP A 418 1.44 21.02 30.76
C ASP A 418 2.56 20.16 30.15
N VAL A 419 2.71 18.92 30.62
CA VAL A 419 3.67 17.95 30.06
C VAL A 419 3.36 17.68 28.59
N TRP A 420 2.12 17.32 28.27
CA TRP A 420 1.72 16.98 26.89
C TRP A 420 1.68 18.20 25.97
N LYS A 421 1.33 19.38 26.50
CA LYS A 421 1.44 20.64 25.76
C LYS A 421 2.88 20.94 25.36
N ASN A 422 3.84 20.73 26.27
CA ASN A 422 5.25 20.92 25.95
C ASN A 422 5.76 19.87 24.95
N ARG A 423 5.40 18.59 25.11
CA ARG A 423 5.76 17.52 24.17
C ARG A 423 5.25 17.79 22.75
N LEU A 424 3.98 18.23 22.62
CA LEU A 424 3.41 18.61 21.32
C LEU A 424 4.19 19.75 20.66
N ARG A 425 4.57 20.78 21.42
CA ARG A 425 5.39 21.89 20.92
C ARG A 425 6.73 21.41 20.36
N VAL A 426 7.43 20.54 21.10
CA VAL A 426 8.74 20.01 20.69
C VAL A 426 8.65 19.26 19.36
N VAL A 427 7.63 18.42 19.18
CA VAL A 427 7.48 17.66 17.92
C VAL A 427 7.02 18.58 16.77
N ALA A 428 6.15 19.56 17.04
CA ALA A 428 5.73 20.53 16.03
C ALA A 428 6.88 21.43 15.51
N GLU A 429 7.84 21.80 16.39
CA GLU A 429 9.02 22.57 15.99
C GLU A 429 9.97 21.79 15.06
N VAL A 430 9.96 20.45 15.13
CA VAL A 430 10.71 19.60 14.19
C VAL A 430 10.05 19.58 12.81
N VAL A 431 8.71 19.62 12.76
CA VAL A 431 7.95 19.72 11.51
C VAL A 431 8.24 21.04 10.79
N HIS A 432 8.17 22.16 11.50
CA HIS A 432 8.40 23.49 10.92
C HIS A 432 9.85 23.82 10.51
N LYS A 433 10.84 23.06 10.99
CA LYS A 433 12.25 23.23 10.58
C LYS A 433 12.62 22.43 9.33
N MET A 434 11.72 21.57 8.87
CA MET A 434 11.91 20.73 7.70
C MET A 434 11.01 21.12 6.51
N ASP A 435 10.04 22.01 6.74
CA ASP A 435 9.38 22.86 5.73
C ASP A 435 10.29 24.05 5.36
#